data_AF-A0A7C4MY54-F1
#
_entry.id   AF-A0A7C4MY54-F1
#
_cell.length_a   1.000
_cell.length_b   1.000
_cell.length_c   1.000
_cell.angle_alpha   90.00
_cell.angle_beta   90.00
_cell.angle_gamma   90.00
#
_symmetry.space_group_name_H-M   'P 1'
#
loop_
_entity.id
_entity.type
_entity.pdbx_description
1 polymer ?
#
loop_
_entity_poly.entity_id
_entity_poly.type
_entity_poly.pdbx_seq_one_letter_code
_entity_poly.pdbx_strand_id
1 'polypeptide(L)'
;MAVAVNLGFPRIGANRELKRAVERYWAGELAVEELNEAAGSLRRRHWELQRDAGIDHIPSNDFSLYDHVLDTALMVGAVPERFGRIESNGLLATYFAMARGAAEAPAMEMTKWFDTNYHYIVPELEQGMKFRLTSNKPVEQFVEAGQLGIATRPVLLGPVSFLLLGKCKADNLNPLTLINGLLPVYEQVLAALAAEGAQWVQIDEPVLATDLDTDVIEAFAAVYQRLRKAAGALKICLTTYFGDLLDNLAPTLRLPVDAVHLDLVRAPGQLARALELAPATMSLSLGVIDGRNIWRADLEKALALVEQAVAKLGSERVMVGPSCSLLHCPIDLANETKLDAE
;
A
#
# COMPACT_ATOMS: atom_id res chain seq x y z
N MET A 1 0.75 4.68 -25.35
CA MET A 1 -0.28 5.48 -24.63
C MET A 1 0.09 5.43 -23.16
N ALA A 2 -0.05 6.55 -22.44
CA ALA A 2 0.18 6.58 -21.00
C ALA A 2 -0.84 5.70 -20.28
N VAL A 3 -0.46 5.14 -19.13
CA VAL A 3 -1.25 4.17 -18.37
C VAL A 3 -1.95 4.87 -17.20
N ALA A 4 -3.26 4.73 -17.06
CA ALA A 4 -4.01 5.23 -15.92
C ALA A 4 -3.88 4.27 -14.72
N VAL A 5 -3.52 4.78 -13.55
CA VAL A 5 -3.28 3.96 -12.35
C VAL A 5 -3.99 4.53 -11.14
N ASN A 6 -4.35 3.66 -10.20
CA ASN A 6 -4.72 4.06 -8.86
C ASN A 6 -3.80 3.36 -7.83
N LEU A 7 -3.47 4.06 -6.74
CA LEU A 7 -2.58 3.56 -5.69
C LEU A 7 -3.32 2.84 -4.56
N GLY A 8 -4.63 3.06 -4.43
CA GLY A 8 -5.50 2.44 -3.44
C GLY A 8 -6.85 3.14 -3.38
N PHE A 9 -7.89 2.42 -2.95
CA PHE A 9 -9.26 2.91 -2.93
C PHE A 9 -9.86 2.89 -1.51
N PRO A 10 -10.70 3.87 -1.13
CA PRO A 10 -11.37 3.89 0.16
C PRO A 10 -12.28 2.65 0.34
N ARG A 11 -11.99 1.87 1.39
CA ARG A 11 -12.64 0.58 1.64
C ARG A 11 -13.97 0.63 2.40
N ILE A 12 -14.33 1.78 2.96
CA ILE A 12 -15.45 1.89 3.91
C ILE A 12 -16.84 1.65 3.28
N GLY A 13 -16.95 1.80 1.96
CA GLY A 13 -18.20 1.75 1.20
C GLY A 13 -18.97 3.07 1.24
N ALA A 14 -19.64 3.44 0.15
CA ALA A 14 -20.28 4.75 -0.03
C ALA A 14 -21.27 5.10 1.09
N ASN A 15 -21.87 4.09 1.71
CA ASN A 15 -22.81 4.22 2.82
C ASN A 15 -22.23 3.74 4.16
N ARG A 16 -20.92 3.54 4.25
CA ARG A 16 -20.20 2.96 5.40
C ARG A 16 -20.61 1.51 5.71
N GLU A 17 -20.84 0.71 4.68
CA GLU A 17 -21.20 -0.70 4.78
C GLU A 17 -20.18 -1.49 5.58
N LEU A 18 -18.88 -1.25 5.36
CA LEU A 18 -17.83 -2.00 6.05
C LEU A 18 -17.86 -1.75 7.56
N LYS A 19 -18.03 -0.47 7.96
CA LYS A 19 -18.13 -0.08 9.37
C LYS A 19 -19.26 -0.86 10.06
N ARG A 20 -20.45 -0.86 9.45
CA ARG A 20 -21.62 -1.56 10.01
C ARG A 20 -21.40 -3.07 10.10
N ALA A 21 -20.79 -3.69 9.09
CA ALA A 21 -20.52 -5.12 9.11
C ALA A 21 -19.52 -5.49 10.23
N VAL A 22 -18.41 -4.75 10.33
CA VAL A 22 -17.38 -4.97 11.35
C VAL A 22 -17.93 -4.75 12.76
N GLU A 23 -18.73 -3.69 12.99
CA GLU A 23 -19.33 -3.43 14.30
C GLU A 23 -20.33 -4.52 14.72
N ARG A 24 -21.18 -5.00 13.80
CA ARG A 24 -22.08 -6.12 14.07
C ARG A 24 -21.35 -7.42 14.34
N TYR A 25 -20.26 -7.68 13.62
CA TYR A 25 -19.40 -8.84 13.90
C TYR A 25 -18.81 -8.76 15.32
N TRP A 26 -18.30 -7.60 15.73
CA TRP A 26 -17.79 -7.42 17.10
C TRP A 26 -18.87 -7.53 18.18
N ALA A 27 -20.12 -7.19 17.85
CA ALA A 27 -21.27 -7.38 18.74
C ALA A 27 -21.76 -8.84 18.81
N GLY A 28 -21.22 -9.75 17.99
CA GLY A 28 -21.70 -11.13 17.86
C GLY A 28 -23.01 -11.26 17.09
N GLU A 29 -23.39 -10.21 16.34
CA GLU A 29 -24.64 -10.11 15.57
C GLU A 29 -24.46 -10.44 14.08
N LEU A 30 -23.23 -10.80 13.67
CA LEU A 30 -22.87 -11.14 12.31
C LEU A 30 -21.87 -12.30 12.34
N ALA A 31 -22.13 -13.34 11.56
CA ALA A 31 -21.19 -14.46 11.42
C ALA A 31 -19.95 -14.06 10.61
N VAL A 32 -18.88 -14.84 10.72
CA VAL A 32 -17.63 -14.56 9.99
C VAL A 32 -17.83 -14.68 8.48
N GLU A 33 -18.67 -15.60 8.03
CA GLU A 33 -19.04 -15.81 6.63
C GLU A 33 -19.74 -14.57 6.06
N GLU A 34 -20.69 -14.00 6.82
CA GLU A 34 -21.41 -12.80 6.41
C GLU A 34 -20.51 -11.55 6.40
N LEU A 35 -19.55 -11.44 7.32
CA LEU A 35 -18.53 -10.38 7.28
C LEU A 35 -17.66 -10.52 6.03
N ASN A 36 -17.22 -11.73 5.71
CA ASN A 36 -16.41 -12.01 4.53
C ASN A 36 -17.17 -11.73 3.23
N GLU A 37 -18.47 -12.07 3.18
CA GLU A 37 -19.35 -11.75 2.06
C GLU A 37 -19.53 -10.23 1.88
N ALA A 38 -19.76 -9.49 2.96
CA ALA A 38 -19.85 -8.03 2.92
C ALA A 38 -18.54 -7.40 2.43
N ALA A 39 -17.39 -7.90 2.90
CA ALA A 39 -16.07 -7.45 2.48
C ALA A 39 -15.78 -7.78 1.00
N GLY A 40 -16.09 -9.00 0.54
CA GLY A 40 -15.95 -9.41 -0.86
C GLY A 40 -16.85 -8.61 -1.81
N SER A 41 -18.08 -8.34 -1.39
CA SER A 41 -19.02 -7.50 -2.14
C SER A 41 -18.53 -6.05 -2.30
N LEU A 42 -17.88 -5.50 -1.28
CA LEU A 42 -17.23 -4.19 -1.38
C LEU A 42 -16.05 -4.20 -2.36
N ARG A 43 -15.14 -5.18 -2.23
CA ARG A 43 -13.99 -5.30 -3.13
C ARG A 43 -14.41 -5.42 -4.60
N ARG A 44 -15.37 -6.33 -4.89
CA ARG A 44 -15.95 -6.48 -6.22
C ARG A 44 -16.45 -5.15 -6.79
N ARG A 45 -17.29 -4.44 -6.04
CA ARG A 45 -17.83 -3.14 -6.48
C ARG A 45 -16.74 -2.11 -6.75
N HIS A 46 -15.71 -2.05 -5.91
CA HIS A 46 -14.61 -1.09 -6.09
C HIS A 46 -13.74 -1.43 -7.31
N TRP A 47 -13.51 -2.72 -7.59
CA TRP A 47 -12.78 -3.14 -8.78
C TRP A 47 -13.58 -2.90 -10.06
N GLU A 48 -14.87 -3.25 -10.07
CA GLU A 48 -15.77 -2.99 -11.20
C GLU A 48 -15.89 -1.50 -11.49
N LEU A 49 -16.05 -0.66 -10.46
CA LEU A 49 -16.10 0.79 -10.61
C LEU A 49 -14.83 1.34 -11.30
N GLN A 50 -13.66 0.89 -10.88
CA GLN A 50 -12.40 1.37 -11.45
C GLN A 50 -12.17 0.85 -12.87
N ARG A 51 -12.54 -0.40 -13.15
CA ARG A 51 -12.54 -0.96 -14.52
C ARG A 51 -13.45 -0.15 -15.44
N ASP A 52 -14.67 0.13 -15.00
CA ASP A 52 -15.68 0.83 -15.79
C ASP A 52 -15.29 2.31 -16.00
N ALA A 53 -14.51 2.89 -15.08
CA ALA A 53 -13.88 4.20 -15.23
C ALA A 53 -12.65 4.20 -16.16
N GLY A 54 -12.19 3.04 -16.64
CA GLY A 54 -11.05 2.92 -17.55
C GLY A 54 -9.68 2.99 -16.88
N ILE A 55 -9.57 2.64 -15.59
CA ILE A 55 -8.27 2.53 -14.91
C ILE A 55 -7.55 1.27 -15.38
N ASP A 56 -6.33 1.40 -15.89
CA ASP A 56 -5.54 0.29 -16.41
C ASP A 56 -4.89 -0.53 -15.28
N HIS A 57 -4.29 0.13 -14.28
CA HIS A 57 -3.75 -0.53 -13.09
C HIS A 57 -4.66 -0.29 -11.89
N ILE A 58 -5.55 -1.24 -11.65
CA ILE A 58 -6.48 -1.24 -10.51
C ILE A 58 -5.79 -1.88 -9.30
N PRO A 59 -5.78 -1.26 -8.11
CA PRO A 59 -5.15 -1.83 -6.92
C PRO A 59 -5.92 -3.05 -6.40
N SER A 60 -5.18 -4.00 -5.84
CA SER A 60 -5.70 -5.04 -4.95
C SER A 60 -4.86 -5.08 -3.67
N ASN A 61 -5.36 -5.72 -2.61
CA ASN A 61 -4.79 -5.70 -1.26
C ASN A 61 -4.84 -4.35 -0.52
N ASP A 62 -5.35 -3.29 -1.15
CA ASP A 62 -5.67 -1.99 -0.56
C ASP A 62 -6.85 -2.06 0.44
N PHE A 63 -7.76 -3.01 0.21
CA PHE A 63 -8.86 -3.30 1.13
C PHE A 63 -8.37 -3.91 2.44
N SER A 64 -8.87 -3.43 3.57
CA SER A 64 -8.56 -3.92 4.91
C SER A 64 -9.80 -3.84 5.80
N LEU A 65 -9.94 -4.80 6.72
CA LEU A 65 -11.02 -4.81 7.71
C LEU A 65 -10.78 -3.82 8.86
N TYR A 66 -9.54 -3.38 9.05
CA TYR A 66 -9.17 -2.42 10.08
C TYR A 66 -8.05 -1.50 9.58
N ASP A 67 -6.85 -2.03 9.39
CA ASP A 67 -5.67 -1.28 8.99
C ASP A 67 -4.72 -2.11 8.10
N HIS A 68 -4.19 -1.49 7.05
CA HIS A 68 -3.26 -2.10 6.11
C HIS A 68 -1.88 -2.43 6.71
N VAL A 69 -1.40 -1.66 7.70
CA VAL A 69 -0.13 -1.99 8.38
C VAL A 69 -0.33 -3.21 9.28
N LEU A 70 -1.48 -3.28 9.97
CA LEU A 70 -1.91 -4.48 10.68
C LEU A 70 -2.05 -5.69 9.74
N ASP A 71 -2.58 -5.51 8.53
CA ASP A 71 -2.63 -6.58 7.52
C ASP A 71 -1.22 -7.07 7.19
N THR A 72 -0.24 -6.18 7.03
CA THR A 72 1.17 -6.54 6.81
C THR A 72 1.75 -7.27 8.02
N ALA A 73 1.51 -6.80 9.25
CA ALA A 73 1.97 -7.47 10.47
C ALA A 73 1.42 -8.91 10.55
N LEU A 74 0.15 -9.09 10.21
CA LEU A 74 -0.49 -10.39 10.15
C LEU A 74 -0.04 -11.23 8.95
N MET A 75 0.36 -10.64 7.82
CA MET A 75 0.95 -11.36 6.68
C MET A 75 2.30 -11.98 7.09
N VAL A 76 3.13 -11.23 7.81
CA VAL A 76 4.51 -11.63 8.17
C VAL A 76 4.62 -12.37 9.49
N GLY A 77 3.49 -12.59 10.19
CA GLY A 77 3.46 -13.30 11.46
C GLY A 77 4.04 -12.49 12.62
N ALA A 78 4.09 -11.16 12.51
CA ALA A 78 4.52 -10.24 13.56
C ALA A 78 3.38 -10.04 14.60
N VAL A 79 3.00 -11.13 15.26
CA VAL A 79 1.94 -11.15 16.30
C VAL A 79 2.60 -11.17 17.68
N PRO A 80 2.34 -10.17 18.54
CA PRO A 80 2.83 -10.19 19.92
C PRO A 80 2.33 -11.40 20.70
N GLU A 81 3.20 -12.01 21.51
CA GLU A 81 2.90 -13.26 22.23
C GLU A 81 1.62 -13.19 23.10
N ARG A 82 1.28 -12.00 23.62
CA ARG A 82 0.09 -11.78 24.43
C ARG A 82 -1.23 -12.07 23.70
N PHE A 83 -1.24 -12.08 22.37
CA PHE A 83 -2.42 -12.42 21.56
C PHE A 83 -2.49 -13.91 21.20
N GLY A 84 -1.56 -14.71 21.72
CA GLY A 84 -1.51 -16.16 21.49
C GLY A 84 -1.08 -16.52 20.07
N ARG A 85 -1.39 -17.75 19.68
CA ARG A 85 -1.04 -18.33 18.37
C ARG A 85 -2.22 -18.25 17.41
N ILE A 86 -1.97 -17.80 16.18
CA ILE A 86 -2.97 -17.75 15.10
C ILE A 86 -3.60 -19.14 14.90
N GLU A 87 -2.79 -20.20 14.99
CA GLU A 87 -3.21 -21.59 14.80
C GLU A 87 -4.24 -22.04 15.86
N SER A 88 -4.21 -21.42 17.04
CA SER A 88 -5.15 -21.71 18.13
C SER A 88 -6.39 -20.81 18.08
N ASN A 89 -6.22 -19.53 17.77
CA ASN A 89 -7.28 -18.53 17.89
C ASN A 89 -8.05 -18.30 16.58
N GLY A 90 -7.46 -18.65 15.44
CA GLY A 90 -7.94 -18.27 14.12
C GLY A 90 -7.46 -16.88 13.69
N LEU A 91 -7.20 -16.74 12.39
CA LEU A 91 -6.57 -15.55 11.80
C LEU A 91 -7.34 -14.25 12.10
N LEU A 92 -8.66 -14.27 11.89
CA LEU A 92 -9.50 -13.08 12.08
C LEU A 92 -9.66 -12.68 13.55
N ALA A 93 -9.75 -13.66 14.45
CA ALA A 93 -9.83 -13.38 15.88
C ALA A 93 -8.54 -12.75 16.39
N THR A 94 -7.38 -13.28 15.98
CA THR A 94 -6.06 -12.68 16.28
C THR A 94 -5.94 -11.27 15.70
N TYR A 95 -6.38 -11.07 14.45
CA TYR A 95 -6.38 -9.76 13.80
C TYR A 95 -7.13 -8.70 14.62
N PHE A 96 -8.38 -8.98 15.01
CA PHE A 96 -9.14 -8.03 15.81
C PHE A 96 -8.63 -7.93 17.25
N ALA A 97 -8.10 -9.00 17.84
CA ALA A 97 -7.47 -8.91 19.16
C ALA A 97 -6.29 -7.91 19.14
N MET A 98 -5.45 -7.95 18.10
CA MET A 98 -4.36 -6.97 17.92
C MET A 98 -4.91 -5.55 17.73
N ALA A 99 -5.96 -5.38 16.92
CA ALA A 99 -6.52 -4.08 16.58
C ALA A 99 -7.21 -3.35 17.73
N ARG A 100 -8.00 -4.09 18.54
CA ARG A 100 -8.91 -3.52 19.55
C ARG A 100 -8.86 -4.19 20.92
N GLY A 101 -7.91 -5.10 21.12
CA GLY A 101 -7.72 -5.82 22.36
C GLY A 101 -8.62 -7.04 22.52
N ALA A 102 -8.30 -7.85 23.52
CA ALA A 102 -9.08 -8.98 24.03
C ALA A 102 -9.14 -8.89 25.57
N ALA A 103 -9.92 -9.76 26.22
CA ALA A 103 -10.15 -9.72 27.66
C ALA A 103 -8.86 -9.62 28.51
N GLU A 104 -7.83 -10.37 28.13
CA GLU A 104 -6.54 -10.45 28.85
C GLU A 104 -5.36 -9.84 28.06
N ALA A 105 -5.62 -9.13 26.96
CA ALA A 105 -4.57 -8.60 26.09
C ALA A 105 -4.94 -7.20 25.58
N PRO A 106 -4.24 -6.14 26.00
CA PRO A 106 -4.49 -4.79 25.49
C PRO A 106 -4.16 -4.71 24.00
N ALA A 107 -4.93 -3.89 23.28
CA ALA A 107 -4.72 -3.57 21.88
C ALA A 107 -3.29 -3.07 21.62
N MET A 108 -2.83 -3.21 20.39
CA MET A 108 -1.58 -2.60 19.94
C MET A 108 -1.72 -1.08 19.87
N GLU A 109 -0.58 -0.39 19.92
CA GLU A 109 -0.54 1.07 19.80
C GLU A 109 -1.08 1.52 18.44
N MET A 110 -1.83 2.62 18.43
CA MET A 110 -2.31 3.28 17.22
C MET A 110 -1.72 4.69 17.16
N THR A 111 -1.15 5.06 16.02
CA THR A 111 -0.56 6.40 15.80
C THR A 111 -0.89 6.95 14.41
N LYS A 112 -0.61 8.23 14.18
CA LYS A 112 -0.89 8.87 12.89
C LYS A 112 -0.06 8.26 11.77
N TRP A 113 -0.71 8.03 10.63
CA TRP A 113 -0.06 7.68 9.38
C TRP A 113 0.51 8.95 8.75
N PHE A 114 1.80 9.18 8.96
CA PHE A 114 2.50 10.40 8.55
C PHE A 114 1.73 11.66 8.99
N ASP A 115 1.62 12.66 8.13
CA ASP A 115 0.90 13.91 8.38
C ASP A 115 -0.56 13.86 7.92
N THR A 116 -1.16 12.66 7.84
CA THR A 116 -2.58 12.47 7.52
C THR A 116 -3.45 12.44 8.79
N ASN A 117 -4.78 12.36 8.59
CA ASN A 117 -5.73 12.08 9.67
C ASN A 117 -6.03 10.58 9.84
N TYR A 118 -5.44 9.72 9.00
CA TYR A 118 -5.53 8.28 9.14
C TYR A 118 -4.58 7.82 10.25
N HIS A 119 -4.95 6.76 10.95
CA HIS A 119 -4.13 6.15 11.99
C HIS A 119 -3.89 4.68 11.64
N TYR A 120 -2.69 4.19 11.94
CA TYR A 120 -2.32 2.80 11.71
C TYR A 120 -1.96 2.12 13.03
N ILE A 121 -1.98 0.78 13.03
CA ILE A 121 -1.55 -0.04 14.15
C ILE A 121 -0.05 -0.26 14.07
N VAL A 122 0.68 0.22 15.08
CA VAL A 122 2.14 0.22 15.12
C VAL A 122 2.66 -1.21 15.31
N PRO A 123 3.44 -1.77 14.37
CA PRO A 123 4.07 -3.08 14.55
C PRO A 123 4.95 -3.11 15.80
N GLU A 124 4.81 -4.13 16.63
CA GLU A 124 5.70 -4.34 17.79
C GLU A 124 6.84 -5.27 17.39
N LEU A 125 8.06 -4.75 17.42
CA LEU A 125 9.26 -5.45 16.96
C LEU A 125 10.11 -5.92 18.13
N GLU A 126 10.58 -7.16 18.03
CA GLU A 126 11.36 -7.82 19.07
C GLU A 126 12.63 -8.45 18.47
N GLN A 127 13.70 -8.48 19.26
CA GLN A 127 14.95 -9.08 18.84
C GLN A 127 14.75 -10.57 18.58
N GLY A 128 15.20 -11.05 17.41
CA GLY A 128 15.06 -12.46 17.04
C GLY A 128 13.63 -12.86 16.67
N MET A 129 12.73 -11.90 16.42
CA MET A 129 11.38 -12.15 15.90
C MET A 129 11.43 -13.08 14.68
N LYS A 130 10.60 -14.12 14.72
CA LYS A 130 10.52 -15.14 13.66
C LYS A 130 9.36 -14.83 12.73
N PHE A 131 9.66 -14.17 11.62
CA PHE A 131 8.68 -13.93 10.57
C PHE A 131 8.35 -15.22 9.83
N ARG A 132 7.07 -15.40 9.48
CA ARG A 132 6.58 -16.48 8.62
C ARG A 132 5.32 -16.02 7.92
N LEU A 133 5.05 -16.53 6.73
CA LEU A 133 3.83 -16.19 6.00
C LEU A 133 2.62 -16.78 6.75
N THR A 134 1.80 -15.93 7.36
CA THR A 134 0.60 -16.35 8.12
C THR A 134 -0.71 -15.91 7.50
N SER A 135 -0.67 -14.98 6.54
CA SER A 135 -1.82 -14.59 5.72
C SER A 135 -1.37 -14.39 4.28
N ASN A 136 -2.11 -14.97 3.33
CA ASN A 136 -1.83 -14.82 1.91
C ASN A 136 -2.80 -13.84 1.22
N LYS A 137 -3.42 -12.95 2.00
CA LYS A 137 -4.39 -11.93 1.56
C LYS A 137 -4.01 -11.21 0.25
N PRO A 138 -2.75 -10.79 0.00
CA PRO A 138 -2.42 -10.12 -1.26
C PRO A 138 -2.65 -11.00 -2.48
N VAL A 139 -2.31 -12.29 -2.40
CA VAL A 139 -2.49 -13.26 -3.47
C VAL A 139 -3.97 -13.65 -3.59
N GLU A 140 -4.64 -13.87 -2.46
CA GLU A 140 -6.07 -14.20 -2.44
C GLU A 140 -6.93 -13.13 -3.12
N GLN A 141 -6.69 -11.85 -2.81
CA GLN A 141 -7.43 -10.74 -3.44
C GLN A 141 -7.06 -10.52 -4.90
N PHE A 142 -5.80 -10.80 -5.29
CA PHE A 142 -5.41 -10.79 -6.70
C PHE A 142 -6.18 -11.85 -7.50
N VAL A 143 -6.23 -13.09 -6.99
CA VAL A 143 -6.96 -14.20 -7.61
C VAL A 143 -8.47 -13.92 -7.62
N GLU A 144 -9.03 -13.37 -6.54
CA GLU A 144 -10.43 -12.98 -6.45
C GLU A 144 -10.82 -11.98 -7.55
N ALA A 145 -10.01 -10.93 -7.77
CA ALA A 145 -10.24 -9.98 -8.85
C ALA A 145 -10.08 -10.64 -10.23
N GLY A 146 -9.10 -11.54 -10.38
CA GLY A 146 -8.88 -12.31 -11.61
C GLY A 146 -10.08 -13.18 -12.00
N GLN A 147 -10.80 -13.75 -11.04
CA GLN A 147 -12.04 -14.51 -11.28
C GLN A 147 -13.17 -13.65 -11.87
N LEU A 148 -13.09 -12.32 -11.74
CA LEU A 148 -14.00 -11.35 -12.35
C LEU A 148 -13.51 -10.85 -13.72
N GLY A 149 -12.38 -11.38 -14.20
CA GLY A 149 -11.71 -10.88 -15.40
C GLY A 149 -11.02 -9.52 -15.21
N ILE A 150 -10.75 -9.13 -13.97
CA ILE A 150 -10.13 -7.85 -13.64
C ILE A 150 -8.67 -8.09 -13.22
N ALA A 151 -7.73 -7.69 -14.07
CA ALA A 151 -6.33 -7.69 -13.73
C ALA A 151 -6.04 -6.56 -12.74
N THR A 152 -5.48 -6.89 -11.58
CA THR A 152 -5.12 -5.90 -10.56
C THR A 152 -3.60 -5.85 -10.34
N ARG A 153 -3.14 -4.76 -9.73
CA ARG A 153 -1.78 -4.57 -9.22
C ARG A 153 -1.84 -4.68 -7.69
N PRO A 154 -1.36 -5.80 -7.09
CA PRO A 154 -1.33 -5.94 -5.65
C PRO A 154 -0.47 -4.86 -5.00
N VAL A 155 -0.95 -4.32 -3.89
CA VAL A 155 -0.28 -3.27 -3.10
C VAL A 155 0.28 -3.88 -1.82
N LEU A 156 1.57 -3.72 -1.57
CA LEU A 156 2.24 -4.15 -0.35
C LEU A 156 2.87 -2.94 0.33
N LEU A 157 2.77 -2.82 1.65
CA LEU A 157 3.70 -1.96 2.38
C LEU A 157 5.10 -2.56 2.26
N GLY A 158 6.10 -1.74 1.94
CA GLY A 158 7.46 -2.17 1.73
C GLY A 158 8.14 -2.63 3.03
N PRO A 159 9.08 -3.59 2.95
CA PRO A 159 9.69 -4.18 4.13
C PRO A 159 10.55 -3.20 4.92
N VAL A 160 11.13 -2.17 4.29
CA VAL A 160 11.92 -1.16 5.01
C VAL A 160 10.97 -0.24 5.79
N SER A 161 9.96 0.31 5.12
CA SER A 161 8.92 1.12 5.76
C SER A 161 8.21 0.38 6.88
N PHE A 162 7.83 -0.88 6.67
CA PHE A 162 7.18 -1.69 7.71
C PHE A 162 8.01 -1.77 9.00
N LEU A 163 9.33 -1.94 8.88
CA LEU A 163 10.22 -1.98 10.05
C LEU A 163 10.43 -0.60 10.68
N LEU A 164 10.62 0.45 9.88
CA LEU A 164 10.83 1.81 10.40
C LEU A 164 9.56 2.43 11.01
N LEU A 165 8.39 2.00 10.56
CA LEU A 165 7.09 2.36 11.13
C LEU A 165 6.72 1.48 12.33
N GLY A 166 7.54 0.50 12.67
CA GLY A 166 7.40 -0.31 13.88
C GLY A 166 8.04 0.33 15.10
N LYS A 167 7.71 -0.21 16.27
CA LYS A 167 8.31 0.16 17.55
C LYS A 167 9.05 -1.03 18.15
N CYS A 168 10.33 -0.84 18.44
CA CYS A 168 11.15 -1.84 19.11
C CYS A 168 10.84 -1.89 20.62
N LYS A 169 10.69 -3.08 21.18
CA LYS A 169 10.50 -3.24 22.64
C LYS A 169 11.78 -3.02 23.46
N ALA A 170 12.94 -3.25 22.84
CA ALA A 170 14.23 -2.99 23.47
C ALA A 170 14.78 -1.64 22.98
N ASP A 171 15.21 -0.80 23.92
CA ASP A 171 15.62 0.60 23.67
C ASP A 171 16.74 0.77 22.62
N ASN A 172 17.56 -0.27 22.41
CA ASN A 172 18.72 -0.23 21.50
C ASN A 172 18.57 -1.11 20.25
N LEU A 173 17.39 -1.66 19.99
CA LEU A 173 17.18 -2.48 18.79
C LEU A 173 17.00 -1.55 17.57
N ASN A 174 17.95 -1.58 16.64
CA ASN A 174 17.71 -1.03 15.31
C ASN A 174 16.74 -1.97 14.56
N PRO A 175 15.54 -1.51 14.16
CA PRO A 175 14.53 -2.36 13.52
C PRO A 175 15.03 -3.00 12.21
N LEU A 176 15.94 -2.35 11.47
CA LEU A 176 16.51 -2.89 10.23
C LEU A 176 17.34 -4.16 10.44
N THR A 177 17.80 -4.44 11.66
CA THR A 177 18.48 -5.72 11.96
C THR A 177 17.57 -6.93 11.73
N LEU A 178 16.25 -6.73 11.71
CA LEU A 178 15.24 -7.77 11.47
C LEU A 178 14.99 -8.05 9.98
N ILE A 179 15.53 -7.23 9.07
CA ILE A 179 15.20 -7.27 7.63
C ILE A 179 15.49 -8.64 7.00
N ASN A 180 16.59 -9.28 7.39
CA ASN A 180 16.97 -10.59 6.83
C ASN A 180 15.99 -11.71 7.19
N GLY A 181 15.32 -11.60 8.34
CA GLY A 181 14.26 -12.53 8.74
C GLY A 181 12.93 -12.21 8.07
N LEU A 182 12.68 -10.93 7.75
CA LEU A 182 11.44 -10.46 7.13
C LEU A 182 11.36 -10.78 5.64
N LEU A 183 12.45 -10.57 4.90
CA LEU A 183 12.49 -10.71 3.44
C LEU A 183 12.02 -12.06 2.89
N PRO A 184 12.32 -13.22 3.51
CA PRO A 184 11.79 -14.50 3.05
C PRO A 184 10.27 -14.56 2.92
N VAL A 185 9.51 -13.80 3.72
CA VAL A 185 8.05 -13.73 3.58
C VAL A 185 7.67 -12.92 2.33
N TYR A 186 8.29 -11.76 2.12
CA TYR A 186 8.07 -10.96 0.91
C TYR A 186 8.46 -11.72 -0.36
N GLU A 187 9.58 -12.44 -0.34
CA GLU A 187 10.03 -13.28 -1.45
C GLU A 187 8.98 -14.36 -1.79
N GLN A 188 8.38 -15.00 -0.77
CA GLN A 188 7.28 -15.96 -0.96
C GLN A 188 6.04 -15.30 -1.58
N VAL A 189 5.63 -14.14 -1.09
CA VAL A 189 4.45 -13.42 -1.61
C VAL A 189 4.67 -12.97 -3.06
N LEU A 190 5.85 -12.43 -3.39
CA LEU A 190 6.17 -12.02 -4.76
C LEU A 190 6.21 -13.22 -5.72
N ALA A 191 6.80 -14.33 -5.30
CA ALA A 191 6.81 -15.56 -6.09
C ALA A 191 5.40 -16.12 -6.32
N ALA A 192 4.54 -16.08 -5.29
CA ALA A 192 3.15 -16.51 -5.39
C ALA A 192 2.34 -15.60 -6.33
N LEU A 193 2.48 -14.27 -6.21
CA LEU A 193 1.84 -13.32 -7.12
C LEU A 193 2.27 -13.55 -8.58
N ALA A 194 3.58 -13.76 -8.81
CA ALA A 194 4.08 -14.07 -10.14
C ALA A 194 3.52 -15.40 -10.68
N ALA A 195 3.38 -16.42 -9.83
CA ALA A 195 2.81 -17.72 -10.20
C ALA A 195 1.33 -17.64 -10.56
N GLU A 196 0.55 -16.78 -9.89
CA GLU A 196 -0.85 -16.49 -10.22
C GLU A 196 -0.99 -15.58 -11.45
N GLY A 197 0.12 -15.07 -12.01
CA GLY A 197 0.14 -14.29 -13.25
C GLY A 197 0.10 -12.77 -13.06
N ALA A 198 0.33 -12.27 -11.85
CA ALA A 198 0.46 -10.83 -11.63
C ALA A 198 1.60 -10.25 -12.49
N GLN A 199 1.31 -9.17 -13.21
CA GLN A 199 2.29 -8.50 -14.09
C GLN A 199 3.03 -7.38 -13.36
N TRP A 200 2.36 -6.74 -12.41
CA TRP A 200 2.88 -5.65 -11.61
C TRP A 200 2.55 -5.87 -10.14
N VAL A 201 3.45 -5.44 -9.27
CA VAL A 201 3.22 -5.26 -7.84
C VAL A 201 3.63 -3.83 -7.46
N GLN A 202 2.82 -3.20 -6.63
CA GLN A 202 3.13 -1.94 -5.98
C GLN A 202 3.74 -2.24 -4.62
N ILE A 203 4.89 -1.63 -4.32
CA ILE A 203 5.52 -1.71 -3.01
C ILE A 203 5.68 -0.29 -2.47
N ASP A 204 4.91 0.03 -1.44
CA ASP A 204 4.83 1.35 -0.84
C ASP A 204 6.01 1.55 0.13
N GLU A 205 6.89 2.50 -0.18
CA GLU A 205 8.00 2.90 0.70
C GLU A 205 7.91 4.40 1.05
N PRO A 206 6.84 4.83 1.75
CA PRO A 206 6.62 6.25 2.03
C PRO A 206 7.67 6.87 2.96
N VAL A 207 8.44 6.07 3.70
CA VAL A 207 9.56 6.57 4.51
C VAL A 207 10.67 7.19 3.65
N LEU A 208 10.73 6.90 2.35
CA LEU A 208 11.67 7.58 1.44
C LEU A 208 11.39 9.08 1.32
N ALA A 209 10.19 9.54 1.63
CA ALA A 209 9.82 10.96 1.68
C ALA A 209 10.10 11.62 3.05
N THR A 210 10.87 10.97 3.92
CA THR A 210 11.34 11.52 5.20
C THR A 210 12.85 11.68 5.22
N ASP A 211 13.37 12.36 6.24
CA ASP A 211 14.81 12.38 6.50
C ASP A 211 15.27 10.97 6.90
N LEU A 212 16.24 10.43 6.18
CA LEU A 212 16.76 9.07 6.39
C LEU A 212 18.28 9.12 6.56
N ASP A 213 18.78 8.33 7.51
CA ASP A 213 20.20 8.12 7.68
C ASP A 213 20.79 7.30 6.53
N THR A 214 22.09 7.46 6.27
CA THR A 214 22.79 6.81 5.16
C THR A 214 22.67 5.28 5.20
N ASP A 215 22.72 4.68 6.39
CA ASP A 215 22.63 3.22 6.57
C ASP A 215 21.24 2.68 6.17
N VAL A 216 20.19 3.46 6.39
CA VAL A 216 18.83 3.14 5.92
C VAL A 216 18.77 3.13 4.40
N ILE A 217 19.35 4.16 3.75
CA ILE A 217 19.40 4.26 2.29
C ILE A 217 20.22 3.10 1.68
N GLU A 218 21.31 2.70 2.31
CA GLU A 218 22.09 1.54 1.91
C GLU A 218 21.28 0.24 2.04
N ALA A 219 20.45 0.11 3.09
CA ALA A 219 19.59 -1.05 3.28
C ALA A 219 18.57 -1.23 2.14
N PHE A 220 18.02 -0.14 1.59
CA PHE A 220 17.13 -0.18 0.42
C PHE A 220 17.78 -0.89 -0.77
N ALA A 221 19.05 -0.58 -1.07
CA ALA A 221 19.73 -1.20 -2.20
C ALA A 221 19.83 -2.73 -2.04
N ALA A 222 20.25 -3.20 -0.86
CA ALA A 222 20.35 -4.64 -0.57
C ALA A 222 18.98 -5.35 -0.58
N VAL A 223 17.97 -4.70 -0.01
CA VAL A 223 16.59 -5.19 0.04
C VAL A 223 16.03 -5.37 -1.38
N TYR A 224 16.07 -4.32 -2.20
CA TYR A 224 15.44 -4.35 -3.52
C TYR A 224 16.21 -5.23 -4.51
N GLN A 225 17.51 -5.45 -4.33
CA GLN A 225 18.23 -6.51 -5.06
C GLN A 225 17.66 -7.90 -4.78
N ARG A 226 17.34 -8.22 -3.51
CA ARG A 226 16.70 -9.49 -3.15
C ARG A 226 15.27 -9.58 -3.68
N LEU A 227 14.47 -8.53 -3.50
CA LEU A 227 13.09 -8.52 -4.00
C LEU A 227 13.04 -8.64 -5.53
N ARG A 228 13.92 -7.95 -6.28
CA ARG A 228 14.04 -8.09 -7.74
C ARG A 228 14.32 -9.53 -8.15
N LYS A 229 15.22 -10.22 -7.45
CA LYS A 229 15.55 -11.61 -7.73
C LYS A 229 14.34 -12.53 -7.53
N ALA A 230 13.59 -12.33 -6.44
CA ALA A 230 12.40 -13.12 -6.14
C ALA A 230 11.22 -12.82 -7.07
N ALA A 231 11.05 -11.56 -7.48
CA ALA A 231 10.00 -11.13 -8.39
C ALA A 231 10.12 -11.78 -9.79
N GLY A 232 11.33 -12.15 -10.23
CA GLY A 232 11.52 -12.82 -11.53
C GLY A 232 11.08 -11.91 -12.68
N ALA A 233 9.95 -12.21 -13.32
CA ALA A 233 9.34 -11.38 -14.37
C ALA A 233 8.30 -10.37 -13.87
N LEU A 234 7.81 -10.52 -12.62
CA LEU A 234 6.88 -9.58 -11.99
C LEU A 234 7.53 -8.19 -11.90
N LYS A 235 6.86 -7.17 -12.41
CA LYS A 235 7.38 -5.80 -12.39
C LYS A 235 7.09 -5.11 -11.06
N ILE A 236 8.07 -4.40 -10.53
CA ILE A 236 7.97 -3.70 -9.24
C ILE A 236 7.78 -2.20 -9.49
N CYS A 237 6.69 -1.65 -8.97
CA CYS A 237 6.46 -0.22 -8.86
C CYS A 237 6.73 0.21 -7.42
N LEU A 238 7.90 0.79 -7.18
CA LEU A 238 8.24 1.40 -5.89
C LEU A 238 7.46 2.70 -5.73
N THR A 239 6.66 2.80 -4.67
CA THR A 239 5.70 3.89 -4.55
C THR A 239 5.98 4.76 -3.35
N THR A 240 6.10 6.07 -3.58
CA THR A 240 6.43 7.07 -2.57
C THR A 240 5.40 8.18 -2.60
N TYR A 241 5.04 8.74 -1.47
CA TYR A 241 4.02 9.77 -1.40
C TYR A 241 4.16 10.64 -0.14
N PHE A 242 3.38 11.72 -0.10
CA PHE A 242 3.31 12.72 0.97
C PHE A 242 4.47 13.72 1.04
N GLY A 243 5.45 13.67 0.14
CA GLY A 243 6.55 14.62 0.15
C GLY A 243 7.49 14.53 -1.03
N ASP A 244 8.45 15.45 -1.03
CA ASP A 244 9.62 15.42 -1.91
C ASP A 244 10.61 14.36 -1.39
N LEU A 245 11.22 13.62 -2.31
CA LEU A 245 12.28 12.66 -2.00
C LEU A 245 13.61 13.34 -1.67
N LEU A 246 13.82 14.61 -2.04
CA LEU A 246 15.02 15.39 -1.73
C LEU A 246 16.32 14.61 -2.06
N ASP A 247 17.16 14.33 -1.06
CA ASP A 247 18.41 13.59 -1.23
C ASP A 247 18.21 12.09 -1.47
N ASN A 248 17.04 11.55 -1.10
CA ASN A 248 16.66 10.16 -1.33
C ASN A 248 16.23 9.89 -2.77
N LEU A 249 15.95 10.93 -3.58
CA LEU A 249 15.49 10.77 -4.98
C LEU A 249 16.50 9.98 -5.83
N ALA A 250 17.77 10.38 -5.79
CA ALA A 250 18.80 9.78 -6.64
C ALA A 250 19.10 8.32 -6.25
N PRO A 251 19.24 7.96 -4.95
CA PRO A 251 19.28 6.56 -4.53
C PRO A 251 18.04 5.75 -4.95
N THR A 252 16.84 6.32 -4.77
CA THR A 252 15.56 5.66 -5.11
C THR A 252 15.49 5.27 -6.58
N LEU A 253 15.86 6.18 -7.49
CA LEU A 253 15.85 5.94 -8.94
C LEU A 253 16.94 4.95 -9.41
N ARG A 254 17.90 4.59 -8.55
CA ARG A 254 18.92 3.57 -8.83
C ARG A 254 18.53 2.17 -8.36
N LEU A 255 17.44 2.05 -7.60
CA LEU A 255 16.97 0.74 -7.15
C LEU A 255 16.55 -0.13 -8.35
N PRO A 256 16.72 -1.45 -8.29
CA PRO A 256 16.42 -2.36 -9.40
C PRO A 256 14.90 -2.63 -9.51
N VAL A 257 14.13 -1.57 -9.74
CA VAL A 257 12.67 -1.57 -9.89
C VAL A 257 12.27 -1.08 -11.28
N ASP A 258 11.07 -1.42 -11.72
CA ASP A 258 10.59 -1.14 -13.08
C ASP A 258 9.90 0.23 -13.18
N ALA A 259 9.34 0.71 -12.06
CA ALA A 259 8.76 2.03 -11.97
C ALA A 259 8.95 2.67 -10.59
N VAL A 260 9.01 4.00 -10.55
CA VAL A 260 8.94 4.79 -9.32
C VAL A 260 7.74 5.73 -9.39
N HIS A 261 6.90 5.73 -8.35
CA HIS A 261 5.82 6.71 -8.21
C HIS A 261 6.28 7.92 -7.40
N LEU A 262 5.95 9.11 -7.91
CA LEU A 262 6.29 10.41 -7.33
C LEU A 262 5.01 11.20 -7.02
N ASP A 263 4.92 11.75 -5.82
CA ASP A 263 3.88 12.71 -5.44
C ASP A 263 4.20 14.09 -6.02
N LEU A 264 3.55 14.41 -7.14
CA LEU A 264 3.70 15.69 -7.84
C LEU A 264 2.62 16.70 -7.46
N VAL A 265 1.70 16.35 -6.55
CA VAL A 265 0.78 17.32 -5.96
C VAL A 265 1.49 18.07 -4.84
N ARG A 266 2.17 17.36 -3.95
CA ARG A 266 2.92 17.96 -2.84
C ARG A 266 4.31 18.45 -3.25
N ALA A 267 4.95 17.76 -4.19
CA ALA A 267 6.30 18.09 -4.62
C ALA A 267 6.44 18.06 -6.15
N PRO A 268 5.71 18.92 -6.90
CA PRO A 268 5.82 18.97 -8.37
C PRO A 268 7.25 19.26 -8.86
N GLY A 269 8.03 20.00 -8.07
CA GLY A 269 9.40 20.42 -8.41
C GLY A 269 10.39 19.26 -8.57
N GLN A 270 10.11 18.09 -7.99
CA GLN A 270 11.01 16.93 -8.07
C GLN A 270 11.02 16.29 -9.47
N LEU A 271 10.01 16.55 -10.30
CA LEU A 271 9.86 15.93 -11.62
C LEU A 271 11.07 16.20 -12.52
N ALA A 272 11.55 17.45 -12.60
CA ALA A 272 12.65 17.81 -13.47
C ALA A 272 13.91 17.00 -13.16
N ARG A 273 14.28 16.93 -11.87
CA ARG A 273 15.43 16.14 -11.40
C ARG A 273 15.19 14.64 -11.60
N ALA A 274 13.96 14.15 -11.41
CA ALA A 274 13.64 12.75 -11.67
C ALA A 274 13.80 12.37 -13.15
N LEU A 275 13.37 13.24 -14.07
CA LEU A 275 13.51 13.04 -15.52
C LEU A 275 14.96 13.07 -16.01
N GLU A 276 15.86 13.76 -15.29
CA GLU A 276 17.29 13.76 -15.56
C GLU A 276 17.98 12.48 -15.06
N LEU A 277 17.55 11.97 -13.89
CA LEU A 277 18.21 10.87 -13.20
C LEU A 277 17.63 9.48 -13.53
N ALA A 278 16.37 9.40 -13.96
CA ALA A 278 15.69 8.14 -14.22
C ALA A 278 16.42 7.31 -15.29
N PRO A 279 16.73 6.04 -15.03
CA PRO A 279 17.30 5.15 -16.04
C PRO A 279 16.40 5.02 -17.28
N ALA A 280 17.00 4.79 -18.45
CA ALA A 280 16.26 4.67 -19.71
C ALA A 280 15.23 3.51 -19.72
N THR A 281 15.40 2.52 -18.85
CA THR A 281 14.49 1.37 -18.71
C THR A 281 13.38 1.58 -17.69
N MET A 282 13.46 2.62 -16.86
CA MET A 282 12.52 2.89 -15.79
C MET A 282 11.31 3.66 -16.30
N SER A 283 10.14 3.29 -15.79
CA SER A 283 8.91 4.08 -15.93
C SER A 283 8.73 5.03 -14.75
N LEU A 284 8.08 6.18 -14.97
CA LEU A 284 7.66 7.05 -13.88
C LEU A 284 6.14 7.01 -13.75
N SER A 285 5.66 6.83 -12.53
CA SER A 285 4.26 7.03 -12.17
C SER A 285 4.10 8.41 -11.53
N LEU A 286 3.21 9.21 -12.12
CA LEU A 286 3.04 10.62 -11.81
C LEU A 286 1.77 10.80 -11.00
N GLY A 287 1.93 11.10 -9.72
CA GLY A 287 0.86 11.42 -8.80
C GLY A 287 0.42 12.87 -8.96
N VAL A 288 -0.50 13.13 -9.90
CA VAL A 288 -0.93 14.49 -10.30
C VAL A 288 -2.37 14.82 -9.91
N ILE A 289 -3.12 13.84 -9.41
CA ILE A 289 -4.48 14.01 -8.86
C ILE A 289 -4.38 13.93 -7.33
N ASP A 290 -4.94 14.89 -6.60
CA ASP A 290 -4.79 14.90 -5.13
C ASP A 290 -5.57 13.74 -4.48
N GLY A 291 -4.86 12.78 -3.89
CA GLY A 291 -5.45 11.68 -3.14
C GLY A 291 -5.77 12.00 -1.67
N ARG A 292 -5.54 13.25 -1.22
CA ARG A 292 -5.76 13.70 0.16
C ARG A 292 -6.76 14.85 0.29
N ASN A 293 -7.26 15.37 -0.82
CA ASN A 293 -8.13 16.52 -0.82
C ASN A 293 -9.28 16.35 -1.80
N ILE A 294 -10.35 17.11 -1.60
CA ILE A 294 -11.61 16.97 -2.31
C ILE A 294 -11.75 17.93 -3.50
N TRP A 295 -10.76 18.78 -3.71
CA TRP A 295 -10.80 19.77 -4.78
C TRP A 295 -10.68 19.10 -6.14
N ARG A 296 -11.54 19.53 -7.07
CA ARG A 296 -11.44 19.13 -8.47
C ARG A 296 -10.05 19.48 -9.01
N ALA A 297 -9.40 18.51 -9.64
CA ALA A 297 -8.06 18.69 -10.19
C ALA A 297 -8.03 19.73 -11.32
N ASP A 298 -6.98 20.56 -11.32
CA ASP A 298 -6.62 21.42 -12.45
C ASP A 298 -5.95 20.56 -13.53
N LEU A 299 -6.76 20.14 -14.51
CA LEU A 299 -6.31 19.19 -15.54
C LEU A 299 -5.28 19.79 -16.50
N GLU A 300 -5.23 21.12 -16.67
CA GLU A 300 -4.23 21.78 -17.51
C GLU A 300 -2.85 21.70 -16.85
N LYS A 301 -2.77 21.99 -15.54
CA LYS A 301 -1.52 21.85 -14.78
C LYS A 301 -1.06 20.40 -14.71
N ALA A 302 -1.98 19.46 -14.46
CA ALA A 302 -1.65 18.05 -14.44
C ALA A 302 -1.14 17.57 -15.81
N LEU A 303 -1.82 17.95 -16.90
CA LEU A 303 -1.41 17.60 -18.26
C LEU A 303 -0.03 18.15 -18.60
N ALA A 304 0.28 19.39 -18.22
CA ALA A 304 1.60 19.98 -18.48
C ALA A 304 2.76 19.19 -17.83
N LEU A 305 2.55 18.61 -16.64
CA LEU A 305 3.54 17.73 -16.00
C LEU A 305 3.66 16.38 -16.75
N VAL A 306 2.52 15.82 -17.15
CA VAL A 306 2.49 14.56 -17.90
C VAL A 306 3.18 14.72 -19.26
N GLU A 307 2.91 15.80 -20.00
CA GLU A 307 3.53 16.08 -21.29
C GLU A 307 5.05 16.25 -21.18
N GLN A 308 5.55 16.91 -20.13
CA GLN A 308 6.99 17.01 -19.86
C GLN A 308 7.62 15.61 -19.70
N ALA A 309 6.99 14.74 -18.92
CA ALA A 309 7.47 13.37 -18.73
C ALA A 309 7.39 12.55 -20.02
N VAL A 310 6.29 12.65 -20.77
CA VAL A 310 6.10 11.94 -22.05
C VAL A 310 7.13 12.40 -23.09
N ALA A 311 7.45 13.70 -23.15
CA ALA A 311 8.46 14.22 -24.07
C ALA A 311 9.85 13.65 -23.81
N LYS A 312 10.18 13.37 -22.54
CA LYS A 312 11.48 12.83 -22.14
C LYS A 312 11.54 11.30 -22.17
N LEU A 313 10.46 10.63 -21.74
CA LEU A 313 10.44 9.19 -21.51
C LEU A 313 9.72 8.41 -22.61
N GLY A 314 8.83 9.04 -23.38
CA GLY A 314 7.87 8.33 -24.21
C GLY A 314 6.64 7.91 -23.41
N SER A 315 5.50 7.84 -24.10
CA SER A 315 4.19 7.61 -23.44
C SER A 315 4.08 6.26 -22.75
N GLU A 316 4.81 5.25 -23.21
CA GLU A 316 4.79 3.87 -22.71
C GLU A 316 5.49 3.70 -21.36
N ARG A 317 6.29 4.69 -20.94
CA ARG A 317 6.99 4.72 -19.65
C ARG A 317 6.41 5.74 -18.67
N VAL A 318 5.24 6.30 -18.99
CA VAL A 318 4.53 7.25 -18.13
C VAL A 318 3.23 6.62 -17.65
N MET A 319 3.06 6.59 -16.34
CA MET A 319 1.81 6.23 -15.67
C MET A 319 1.24 7.47 -14.98
N VAL A 320 -0.08 7.62 -14.96
CA VAL A 320 -0.76 8.80 -14.41
C VAL A 320 -1.79 8.35 -13.39
N GLY A 321 -1.76 8.93 -12.19
CA GLY A 321 -2.66 8.54 -11.10
C GLY A 321 -2.71 9.57 -9.98
N PRO A 322 -3.31 9.19 -8.84
CA PRO A 322 -3.35 10.05 -7.67
C PRO A 322 -1.98 10.14 -6.98
N SER A 323 -1.77 11.23 -6.22
CA SER A 323 -0.55 11.52 -5.44
C SER A 323 -0.27 10.50 -4.33
N CYS A 324 -1.31 9.81 -3.87
CA CYS A 324 -1.27 8.76 -2.87
C CYS A 324 -2.55 7.93 -3.00
N SER A 325 -2.76 6.96 -2.10
CA SER A 325 -4.02 6.23 -2.03
C SER A 325 -5.23 7.17 -1.81
N LEU A 326 -6.34 6.92 -2.52
CA LEU A 326 -7.60 7.64 -2.32
C LEU A 326 -8.28 7.30 -0.99
N LEU A 327 -7.67 6.44 -0.15
CA LEU A 327 -8.10 6.16 1.23
C LEU A 327 -8.37 7.44 2.04
N HIS A 328 -7.67 8.53 1.73
CA HIS A 328 -7.79 9.80 2.45
C HIS A 328 -8.89 10.72 1.92
N CYS A 329 -9.65 10.29 0.92
CA CYS A 329 -10.78 11.03 0.35
C CYS A 329 -12.12 10.33 0.64
N PRO A 330 -13.24 11.10 0.67
CA PRO A 330 -14.58 10.53 0.59
C PRO A 330 -14.79 9.72 -0.71
N ILE A 331 -15.81 8.86 -0.74
CA ILE A 331 -15.99 7.89 -1.82
C ILE A 331 -16.65 8.50 -3.06
N ASP A 332 -17.73 9.25 -2.89
CA ASP A 332 -18.56 9.66 -4.02
C ASP A 332 -19.34 10.95 -3.72
N LEU A 333 -19.03 11.98 -4.50
CA LEU A 333 -19.65 13.30 -4.44
C LEU A 333 -21.13 13.28 -4.83
N ALA A 334 -21.58 12.31 -5.63
CA ALA A 334 -22.98 12.22 -6.05
C ALA A 334 -23.96 12.01 -4.88
N ASN A 335 -23.46 11.61 -3.70
CA ASN A 335 -24.26 11.47 -2.49
C ASN A 335 -24.45 12.81 -1.72
N GLU A 336 -23.75 13.87 -2.10
CA GLU A 336 -23.88 15.19 -1.49
C GLU A 336 -25.09 15.93 -2.07
N THR A 337 -26.22 15.85 -1.37
CA THR A 337 -27.52 16.42 -1.82
C THR A 337 -27.82 17.80 -1.25
N LYS A 338 -26.94 18.33 -0.39
CA LYS A 338 -27.13 19.62 0.30
C LYS A 338 -26.13 20.69 -0.11
N LEU A 339 -25.07 20.31 -0.83
CA LEU A 339 -24.16 21.28 -1.43
C LEU A 339 -24.90 21.99 -2.56
N ASP A 340 -24.63 23.27 -2.72
CA ASP A 340 -25.02 23.98 -3.93
C ASP A 340 -24.29 23.40 -5.15
N ALA A 341 -24.78 23.76 -6.34
CA ALA A 341 -24.29 23.19 -7.59
C ALA A 341 -22.97 23.83 -8.10
N GLU A 342 -22.52 24.92 -7.47
CA GLU A 342 -21.26 25.62 -7.77
C GLU A 342 -20.08 24.95 -7.06
#